data_AF-A0A9D3VT30-F1
#
_entry.id   AF-A0A9D3VT30-F1
#
_cell.length_a   1.000
_cell.length_b   1.000
_cell.length_c   1.000
_cell.angle_alpha   90.00
_cell.angle_beta   90.00
_cell.angle_gamma   90.00
#
_symmetry.space_group_name_H-M   'P 1'
#
loop_
_entity.id
_entity.type
_entity.pdbx_description
1 polymer ?
#
loop_
_entity_poly.entity_id
_entity_poly.type
_entity_poly.pdbx_seq_one_letter_code
_entity_poly.pdbx_strand_id
1 'polypeptide(L)'
;MQENSLFNVLDPMVVKDGPEQEIIVVALVAKRCLNLNGKKRPTMKQVAMELELIKASGGNVIEDCGDKESEIDDMIHSCETNPSCSMCRTNTTDSVTFPLKSYF
;
A
#
# COMPACT_ATOMS: atom_id res chain seq x y z
N MET A 1 4.15 13.94 -0.37
CA MET A 1 3.03 14.50 -1.14
C MET A 1 3.09 15.99 -0.95
N GLN A 2 3.23 16.75 -2.04
CA GLN A 2 2.99 18.19 -1.95
C GLN A 2 1.53 18.34 -1.49
N GLU A 3 1.28 19.14 -0.47
CA GLU A 3 -0.08 19.53 -0.11
C GLU A 3 -0.76 20.00 -1.41
N ASN A 4 -1.95 19.44 -1.73
CA ASN A 4 -2.78 19.79 -2.88
C ASN A 4 -2.60 18.96 -4.17
N SER A 5 -1.72 17.95 -4.22
CA SER A 5 -1.60 17.09 -5.42
C SER A 5 -2.57 15.90 -5.47
N LEU A 6 -3.32 15.63 -4.39
CA LEU A 6 -4.14 14.42 -4.27
C LEU A 6 -5.23 14.35 -5.36
N PHE A 7 -6.03 15.41 -5.51
CA PHE A 7 -7.13 15.42 -6.48
C PHE A 7 -6.67 15.43 -7.94
N ASN A 8 -5.41 15.77 -8.20
CA ASN A 8 -4.85 15.77 -9.55
C ASN A 8 -4.49 14.37 -10.05
N VAL A 9 -4.31 13.39 -9.16
CA VAL A 9 -3.93 12.01 -9.51
C VAL A 9 -5.08 11.03 -9.40
N LEU A 10 -6.19 11.43 -8.77
CA LEU A 10 -7.37 10.60 -8.64
C LEU A 10 -8.13 10.51 -9.96
N ASP A 11 -8.82 9.38 -10.14
CA ASP A 11 -9.73 9.22 -11.26
C ASP A 11 -10.78 10.34 -11.23
N PRO A 12 -11.02 11.06 -12.36
CA PRO A 12 -12.00 12.14 -12.41
C PRO A 12 -13.40 11.73 -11.92
N MET A 13 -13.79 10.47 -12.10
CA MET A 13 -15.08 9.95 -11.63
C MET A 13 -15.14 9.89 -10.10
N VAL A 14 -14.03 9.52 -9.45
CA VAL A 14 -13.93 9.50 -7.98
C VAL A 14 -14.00 10.92 -7.41
N VAL A 15 -13.32 11.88 -8.05
CA VAL A 15 -13.34 13.30 -7.61
C VAL A 15 -14.74 13.91 -7.74
N LYS A 16 -15.49 13.52 -8.77
CA LYS A 16 -16.83 14.07 -9.04
C LYS A 16 -17.91 13.46 -8.15
N ASP A 17 -17.87 12.14 -7.95
CA ASP A 17 -18.97 11.40 -7.34
C ASP A 17 -18.71 11.02 -5.88
N GLY A 18 -17.45 11.07 -5.42
CA GLY A 18 -17.04 10.70 -4.06
C GLY A 18 -17.04 11.88 -3.07
N PRO A 19 -17.42 11.67 -1.79
CA PRO A 19 -17.30 12.70 -0.77
C PRO A 19 -15.84 12.98 -0.45
N GLU A 20 -15.47 14.27 -0.46
CA GLU A 20 -14.08 14.74 -0.30
C GLU A 20 -13.42 14.19 0.97
N GLN A 21 -14.16 14.15 2.08
CA GLN A 21 -13.66 13.67 3.36
C GLN A 21 -13.28 12.19 3.30
N GLU A 22 -14.11 11.33 2.70
CA GLU A 22 -13.77 9.91 2.58
C GLU A 22 -12.57 9.69 1.65
N ILE A 23 -12.48 10.47 0.57
CA ILE A 23 -11.33 10.44 -0.34
C ILE A 23 -10.04 10.76 0.42
N ILE A 24 -10.04 11.81 1.23
CA ILE A 24 -8.88 12.21 2.04
C ILE A 24 -8.51 11.12 3.04
N VAL A 25 -9.50 10.57 3.77
CA VAL A 25 -9.23 9.55 4.78
C VAL A 25 -8.65 8.28 4.15
N VAL A 26 -9.22 7.80 3.04
CA VAL A 26 -8.69 6.65 2.30
C VAL A 26 -7.29 6.94 1.76
N ALA A 27 -7.02 8.15 1.27
CA ALA A 27 -5.69 8.55 0.82
C ALA A 27 -4.66 8.52 1.95
N LEU A 28 -5.03 8.89 3.18
CA LEU A 28 -4.15 8.78 4.35
C LEU A 28 -3.84 7.32 4.73
N VAL A 29 -4.81 6.41 4.59
CA VAL A 29 -4.56 4.96 4.74
C VAL A 29 -3.57 4.49 3.67
N ALA A 30 -3.78 4.86 2.40
CA ALA A 30 -2.89 4.51 1.30
C ALA A 30 -1.47 5.08 1.49
N LYS A 31 -1.33 6.33 1.96
CA LYS A 31 -0.03 6.95 2.27
C LYS A 31 0.75 6.11 3.29
N ARG A 32 0.09 5.62 4.34
CA ARG A 32 0.71 4.74 5.35
C ARG A 32 1.10 3.38 4.78
N CYS A 33 0.28 2.78 3.92
CA CYS A 33 0.61 1.53 3.22
C CYS A 33 1.83 1.65 2.30
N LEU A 34 2.02 2.81 1.69
CA LEU A 34 3.12 3.10 0.75
C LEU A 34 4.41 3.59 1.43
N ASN A 35 4.50 3.51 2.76
CA ASN A 35 5.71 3.95 3.48
C ASN A 35 6.95 3.21 2.95
N LEU A 36 8.04 3.94 2.67
CA LEU A 36 9.30 3.35 2.18
C LEU A 36 9.91 2.42 3.23
N ASN A 37 9.73 2.72 4.51
CA ASN A 37 10.11 1.83 5.59
C ASN A 37 9.02 0.77 5.82
N GLY A 38 9.30 -0.47 5.41
CA GLY A 38 8.38 -1.60 5.56
C GLY A 38 7.93 -1.88 7.00
N LYS A 39 8.74 -1.52 8.01
CA LYS A 39 8.37 -1.70 9.44
C LYS A 39 7.32 -0.70 9.91
N LYS A 40 7.17 0.43 9.21
CA LYS A 40 6.15 1.46 9.47
C LYS A 40 4.85 1.22 8.68
N ARG A 41 4.83 0.25 7.77
CA ARG A 41 3.61 -0.09 7.03
C ARG A 41 2.61 -0.76 7.99
N PRO A 42 1.32 -0.39 7.94
CA PRO A 42 0.30 -1.06 8.72
C PRO A 42 0.16 -2.52 8.29
N THR A 43 -0.27 -3.36 9.21
CA THR A 43 -0.66 -4.74 8.88
C THR A 43 -1.97 -4.74 8.10
N MET A 44 -2.19 -5.72 7.23
CA MET A 44 -3.46 -5.83 6.48
C MET A 44 -4.69 -5.92 7.39
N LYS A 45 -4.54 -6.46 8.61
CA LYS A 45 -5.61 -6.46 9.62
C LYS A 45 -6.00 -5.04 10.04
N GLN A 46 -5.02 -4.18 10.30
CA GLN A 46 -5.27 -2.77 10.64
C GLN A 46 -5.89 -2.02 9.46
N VAL A 47 -5.39 -2.24 8.25
CA VAL A 47 -5.95 -1.64 7.03
C VAL A 47 -7.41 -2.06 6.83
N ALA A 48 -7.73 -3.34 6.98
CA ALA A 48 -9.10 -3.83 6.85
C ALA A 48 -10.02 -3.19 7.89
N MET A 49 -9.59 -3.13 9.15
CA MET A 49 -10.37 -2.49 10.22
C MET A 49 -10.61 -1.00 9.93
N GLU A 50 -9.59 -0.24 9.53
CA GLU A 50 -9.75 1.18 9.20
C GLU A 50 -10.72 1.39 8.04
N LEU A 51 -10.65 0.56 6.99
CA LEU A 51 -11.57 0.65 5.86
C LEU A 51 -13.00 0.28 6.25
N GLU A 52 -13.19 -0.72 7.11
CA GLU A 52 -14.51 -1.05 7.67
C GLU A 52 -15.08 0.11 8.48
N LEU A 53 -14.25 0.80 9.27
CA LEU A 53 -14.66 1.97 10.03
C LEU A 53 -15.07 3.14 9.13
N ILE A 54 -14.29 3.44 8.09
CA ILE A 54 -14.61 4.51 7.11
C ILE A 54 -15.98 4.25 6.48
N LYS A 55 -16.22 2.99 6.07
CA LYS A 55 -17.52 2.58 5.50
C LYS A 55 -18.67 2.70 6.51
N ALA A 56 -18.41 2.42 7.78
CA ALA A 56 -19.43 2.42 8.82
C ALA A 56 -19.75 3.81 9.37
N SER A 57 -18.75 4.71 9.43
CA SER A 57 -18.91 6.03 10.05
C SER A 57 -19.31 7.15 9.10
N GLY A 58 -19.36 6.89 7.79
CA GLY A 58 -19.63 7.93 6.78
C GLY A 58 -18.58 9.04 6.81
N GLY A 59 -17.31 8.69 7.09
CA GLY A 59 -16.18 9.62 6.98
C GLY A 59 -15.78 10.37 8.25
N ASN A 60 -16.35 10.08 9.41
CA ASN A 60 -15.90 10.69 10.67
C ASN A 60 -15.25 9.64 11.56
N VAL A 61 -13.91 9.57 11.67
CA VAL A 61 -13.20 9.11 12.88
C VAL A 61 -11.65 9.19 12.79
N ILE A 62 -11.11 9.80 13.86
CA ILE A 62 -9.83 9.69 14.60
C ILE A 62 -8.50 9.91 13.84
N GLU A 63 -7.89 11.04 14.18
CA GLU A 63 -6.47 11.35 14.06
C GLU A 63 -5.73 10.83 15.31
N ASP A 64 -4.85 9.83 15.16
CA ASP A 64 -3.73 9.51 16.07
C ASP A 64 -2.87 8.40 15.40
N CYS A 65 -1.53 8.35 15.44
CA CYS A 65 -0.51 9.06 16.19
C CYS A 65 0.63 9.49 15.25
N GLY A 66 1.03 10.76 15.35
CA GLY A 66 2.12 11.34 14.58
C GLY A 66 3.48 10.86 15.06
N ASP A 67 3.98 9.78 14.48
CA ASP A 67 5.41 9.49 14.51
C ASP A 67 6.11 10.41 13.53
N LYS A 68 6.79 11.44 14.06
CA LYS A 68 7.56 12.41 13.27
C LYS A 68 8.40 11.72 12.21
N GLU A 69 8.14 12.08 10.95
CA GLU A 69 8.94 11.70 9.79
C GLU A 69 10.32 12.37 9.98
N SER A 70 11.34 11.60 10.39
CA SER A 70 12.72 12.02 10.19
C SER A 70 13.07 11.69 8.75
N GLU A 71 13.26 12.72 7.95
CA GLU A 71 13.92 12.65 6.65
C GLU A 71 15.34 12.13 6.89
N ILE A 72 15.58 10.87 6.54
CA ILE A 72 16.93 10.40 6.26
C ILE A 72 17.01 10.11 4.77
N ASP A 73 17.75 10.99 4.11
CA ASP A 73 18.24 10.86 2.75
C ASP A 73 19.22 9.67 2.72
N ASP A 74 18.73 8.49 2.35
CA ASP A 74 19.59 7.34 2.06
C ASP A 74 19.56 7.09 0.55
N MET A 75 20.25 7.99 -0.15
CA MET A 75 21.21 7.71 -1.21
C MET A 75 21.10 6.29 -1.78
N ILE A 76 20.45 6.19 -2.94
CA ILE A 76 20.48 5.03 -3.82
C ILE A 76 21.94 4.69 -4.09
N HIS A 77 22.48 3.68 -3.40
CA HIS A 77 23.68 3.00 -3.90
C HIS A 77 23.20 2.07 -5.01
N SER A 78 23.38 2.53 -6.24
CA SER A 78 23.22 1.78 -7.48
C SER A 78 23.59 0.31 -7.29
N CYS A 79 22.66 -0.61 -7.56
CA CYS A 79 23.01 -2.01 -7.81
C CYS A 79 23.57 -2.14 -9.23
N GLU A 80 24.65 -1.41 -9.50
CA GLU A 80 25.46 -1.62 -10.68
C GLU A 80 26.73 -2.34 -10.24
N THR A 81 26.95 -3.50 -10.85
CA THR A 81 28.08 -4.43 -10.68
C THR A 81 27.90 -5.51 -9.60
N ASN A 82 27.17 -6.59 -9.94
CA ASN A 82 27.59 -8.00 -9.73
C ASN A 82 26.54 -8.96 -10.36
N PRO A 83 26.92 -9.90 -11.25
CA PRO A 83 25.98 -10.76 -11.98
C PRO A 83 25.45 -11.97 -11.17
N SER A 84 25.43 -11.91 -9.83
CA SER A 84 24.93 -12.99 -8.99
C SER A 84 23.71 -12.52 -8.20
N CYS A 85 22.54 -12.56 -8.84
CA CYS A 85 21.27 -12.58 -8.11
C CYS A 85 21.15 -13.95 -7.44
N SER A 86 21.45 -14.00 -6.14
CA SER A 86 21.20 -15.17 -5.29
C SER A 86 20.17 -14.82 -4.24
N MET A 87 19.17 -15.70 -4.11
CA MET A 87 18.05 -15.75 -3.14
C MET A 87 16.69 -15.23 -3.64
N CYS A 88 16.15 -15.91 -4.66
CA CYS A 88 14.70 -16.17 -4.69
C CYS A 88 14.33 -16.98 -3.43
N ARG A 89 13.48 -16.43 -2.54
CA ARG A 89 12.88 -17.22 -1.45
C ARG A 89 11.91 -18.23 -2.05
N THR A 90 12.33 -19.49 -2.12
CA THR A 90 11.46 -20.63 -2.44
C THR A 90 10.57 -20.93 -1.24
N ASN A 91 9.25 -20.77 -1.39
CA ASN A 91 8.30 -21.44 -0.51
C ASN A 91 8.08 -22.84 -1.09
N THR A 92 8.52 -23.86 -0.38
CA THR A 92 8.20 -25.26 -0.72
C THR A 92 6.73 -25.50 -0.38
N THR A 93 5.84 -25.24 -1.34
CA THR A 93 4.47 -25.77 -1.31
C THR A 93 4.50 -27.12 -2.01
N ASP A 94 4.29 -28.19 -1.24
CA ASP A 94 4.11 -29.56 -1.75
C ASP A 94 2.81 -29.60 -2.58
N SER A 95 2.93 -29.39 -3.89
CA SER A 95 1.83 -29.57 -4.84
C SER A 95 1.98 -30.92 -5.52
N VAL A 96 1.11 -31.87 -5.18
CA VAL A 96 0.89 -33.07 -6.00
C VAL A 96 0.49 -32.62 -7.39
N THR A 97 1.35 -32.89 -8.36
CA THR A 97 1.12 -32.59 -9.78
C THR A 97 0.10 -33.57 -10.33
N PHE A 98 -1.11 -33.10 -10.65
CA PHE A 98 -2.04 -33.87 -11.49
C PHE A 98 -1.71 -33.59 -12.97
N PRO A 99 -1.44 -34.63 -13.78
CA PRO A 99 -1.10 -34.44 -15.18
C PRO A 99 -2.33 -33.97 -15.97
N LEU A 100 -2.19 -32.82 -16.64
CA LEU A 100 -3.14 -32.37 -17.65
C LEU A 100 -3.09 -33.34 -18.84
N LYS A 101 -4.08 -34.23 -18.95
CA LYS A 101 -4.33 -34.95 -20.20
C LYS A 101 -4.85 -33.95 -21.23
N SER A 102 -4.03 -33.71 -22.23
CA SER A 102 -4.40 -33.10 -23.50
C SER A 102 -5.56 -33.85 -24.13
N TYR A 103 -6.65 -33.16 -24.45
CA TYR A 103 -7.61 -33.62 -25.44
C TYR A 103 -7.45 -32.74 -26.68
N PHE A 104 -7.09 -33.40 -27.78
CA PHE A 104 -7.41 -32.97 -29.14
C PHE A 104 -8.91 -33.17 -29.38
#